data_AF-A0A2V9JQ47-F1
#
_entry.id   AF-A0A2V9JQ47-F1
#
_cell.length_a   1.000
_cell.length_b   1.000
_cell.length_c   1.000
_cell.angle_alpha   90.00
_cell.angle_beta   90.00
_cell.angle_gamma   90.00
#
_symmetry.space_group_name_H-M   'P 1'
#
loop_
_entity.id
_entity.type
_entity.pdbx_description
1 polymer ?
#
loop_
_entity_poly.entity_id
_entity_poly.type
_entity_poly.pdbx_seq_one_letter_code
_entity_poly.pdbx_strand_id
1 'polypeptide(L)'
;MDVSPLQVIGYLQDQLNRLYEASETGPIDWLVNSGARRYDIRDKIVFNDTAWKGYFPVGQILSAVANRIHAGFRKRFFRENGILKGVTSDSDFFIRADNTVEEVVVATRNDKLRPGSNLLLKYTDLRYRAFYDLLKVINKNLLIGKVFMGLSFPDGIELFTFAMVREYSFDEMTVEDHRELYELVAVVPDLALLGGNWTMSAVANSTHRQDVAQLAFDVKPDGRVEGRYLFVHTLSGQMEVEKTADHLQLVDFTPLHDEIRAIDANYMLGKWISDQRVPFGPFSLGLLQAEPAGPGQSRYGFYYTLRRTEAVRRATAVFLDRILNRRLGVGLTFNEQMDGRYYAGDTDRRPEHLQSLKLEDGKACQFNVTMTIADLDMFVASPEHRAELAGTIQFAEFRGDRNVLLQLEPGSFFNYLVLNPATEEREMRYHIRFMHRGAVFVLDGLKYMQRDRKNDIREILDDYTTLFVQVIEEASGELQGVALMKFRTFESVAALVSMAQFGLSFTVTGTDNPAVKAAALTKFNALTTRFVFHEYNPLGF
;
A
#
# COMPACT_ATOMS: atom_id res chain seq x y z
N MET A 1 -16.34 30.14 18.50
CA MET A 1 -15.68 30.01 17.18
C MET A 1 -16.39 28.87 16.48
N ASP A 2 -16.98 29.10 15.31
CA ASP A 2 -17.65 28.02 14.56
C ASP A 2 -16.63 27.39 13.59
N VAL A 3 -16.10 26.22 13.96
CA VAL A 3 -15.07 25.51 13.19
C VAL A 3 -15.61 24.15 12.82
N SER A 4 -15.62 23.87 11.51
CA SER A 4 -16.09 22.60 10.97
C SER A 4 -15.16 21.46 11.36
N PRO A 5 -15.66 20.34 11.92
CA PRO A 5 -14.88 19.13 12.14
C PRO A 5 -14.17 18.63 10.86
N LEU A 6 -14.84 18.74 9.71
CA LEU A 6 -14.32 18.28 8.41
C LEU A 6 -13.08 19.06 7.97
N GLN A 7 -13.06 20.37 8.22
CA GLN A 7 -11.92 21.23 7.83
C GLN A 7 -10.69 20.95 8.68
N VAL A 8 -10.89 20.67 9.98
CA VAL A 8 -9.78 20.50 10.93
C VAL A 8 -8.96 19.24 10.67
N ILE A 9 -9.53 18.23 10.04
CA ILE A 9 -8.82 17.01 9.61
C ILE A 9 -7.58 17.35 8.77
N GLY A 10 -7.62 18.41 7.97
CA GLY A 10 -6.51 18.83 7.10
C GLY A 10 -5.53 19.83 7.73
N TYR A 11 -5.64 20.14 9.02
CA TYR A 11 -4.85 21.22 9.65
C TYR A 11 -3.39 20.79 9.93
N LEU A 12 -2.48 21.75 9.73
CA LEU A 12 -1.08 21.68 10.17
C LEU A 12 -0.97 21.92 11.69
N GLN A 13 0.16 21.53 12.27
CA GLN A 13 0.49 21.70 13.70
C GLN A 13 0.22 23.14 14.21
N ASP A 14 0.66 24.16 13.47
CA ASP A 14 0.48 25.57 13.87
C ASP A 14 -0.99 26.01 13.85
N GLN A 15 -1.79 25.46 12.92
CA GLN A 15 -3.22 25.75 12.86
C GLN A 15 -3.96 25.13 14.04
N LEU A 16 -3.63 23.88 14.39
CA LEU A 16 -4.19 23.22 15.58
C LEU A 16 -3.75 23.92 16.87
N ASN A 17 -2.49 24.35 16.97
CA ASN A 17 -1.99 25.12 18.11
C ASN A 17 -2.74 26.45 18.28
N ARG A 18 -2.91 27.22 17.21
CA ARG A 18 -3.69 28.47 17.25
C ARG A 18 -5.14 28.22 17.67
N LEU A 19 -5.77 27.17 17.14
CA LEU A 19 -7.13 26.81 17.50
C LEU A 19 -7.24 26.42 18.98
N TYR A 20 -6.31 25.60 19.47
CA TYR A 20 -6.24 25.19 20.87
C TYR A 20 -6.07 26.40 21.81
N GLU A 21 -5.16 27.31 21.48
CA GLU A 21 -4.86 28.49 22.29
C GLU A 21 -6.01 29.51 22.31
N ALA A 22 -6.74 29.64 21.20
CA ALA A 22 -7.84 30.60 21.07
C ALA A 22 -9.18 30.11 21.65
N SER A 23 -9.28 28.82 22.01
CA SER A 23 -10.54 28.20 22.43
C SER A 23 -10.63 28.05 23.95
N GLU A 24 -11.82 28.25 24.50
CA GLU A 24 -12.18 27.74 25.83
C GLU A 24 -12.73 26.32 25.68
N THR A 25 -12.51 25.47 26.68
CA THR A 25 -13.09 24.12 26.65
C THR A 25 -14.59 24.18 26.95
N GLY A 26 -15.38 23.49 26.14
CA GLY A 26 -16.79 23.23 26.43
C GLY A 26 -16.97 22.24 27.59
N PRO A 27 -18.23 21.92 27.92
CA PRO A 27 -18.57 21.03 29.03
C PRO A 27 -17.93 19.63 28.89
N ILE A 28 -17.39 19.11 29.99
CA ILE A 28 -16.76 17.78 30.03
C ILE A 28 -17.71 16.66 29.59
N ASP A 29 -19.02 16.81 29.80
CA ASP A 29 -20.04 15.84 29.38
C ASP A 29 -20.09 15.62 27.86
N TRP A 30 -19.63 16.58 27.06
CA TRP A 30 -19.57 16.42 25.61
C TRP A 30 -18.55 15.39 25.17
N LEU A 31 -17.56 15.04 26.02
CA LEU A 31 -16.61 13.96 25.73
C LEU A 31 -17.26 12.57 25.70
N VAL A 32 -18.33 12.36 26.48
CA VAL A 32 -18.93 11.02 26.65
C VAL A 32 -19.52 10.55 25.33
N ASN A 33 -19.22 9.30 24.96
CA ASN A 33 -19.71 8.69 23.74
C ASN A 33 -21.08 8.03 23.96
N SER A 34 -22.05 8.33 23.09
CA SER A 34 -23.39 7.72 23.14
C SER A 34 -23.43 6.30 22.54
N GLY A 35 -22.44 5.94 21.71
CA GLY A 35 -22.47 4.71 20.93
C GLY A 35 -23.28 4.80 19.63
N ALA A 36 -23.87 5.96 19.33
CA ALA A 36 -24.67 6.14 18.12
C ALA A 36 -23.81 6.18 16.85
N ARG A 37 -24.36 5.66 15.76
CA ARG A 37 -23.82 5.80 14.41
C ARG A 37 -24.93 6.15 13.43
N ARG A 38 -24.66 7.05 12.49
CA ARG A 38 -25.57 7.40 11.39
C ARG A 38 -24.79 7.86 10.17
N TYR A 39 -25.42 7.73 9.01
CA TYR A 39 -24.84 8.10 7.73
C TYR A 39 -25.75 9.08 7.00
N ASP A 40 -25.18 10.19 6.53
CA ASP A 40 -25.80 11.01 5.50
C ASP A 40 -25.32 10.50 4.14
N ILE A 41 -26.18 9.72 3.48
CA ILE A 41 -25.84 9.11 2.19
C ILE A 41 -25.74 10.17 1.11
N ARG A 42 -26.53 11.24 1.16
CA ARG A 42 -26.52 12.28 0.13
C ARG A 42 -25.21 13.05 0.17
N ASP A 43 -24.88 13.56 1.34
CA ASP A 43 -23.71 14.43 1.54
C ASP A 43 -22.42 13.64 1.84
N LYS A 44 -22.52 12.30 1.90
CA LYS A 44 -21.40 11.37 2.13
C LYS A 44 -20.69 11.66 3.44
N ILE A 45 -21.47 11.87 4.50
CA ILE A 45 -20.96 12.16 5.85
C ILE A 45 -21.27 10.98 6.78
N VAL A 46 -20.25 10.57 7.54
CA VAL A 46 -20.34 9.64 8.65
C VAL A 46 -20.44 10.43 9.95
N PHE A 47 -21.40 10.06 10.79
CA PHE A 47 -21.46 10.50 12.17
C PHE A 47 -21.31 9.27 13.07
N ASN A 48 -20.19 9.21 13.78
CA ASN A 48 -19.81 8.05 14.58
C ASN A 48 -19.42 8.52 15.98
N ASP A 49 -20.33 8.29 16.92
CA ASP A 49 -20.16 8.59 18.33
C ASP A 49 -19.89 7.32 19.16
N THR A 50 -19.31 6.29 18.54
CA THR A 50 -18.79 5.11 19.28
C THR A 50 -17.45 5.39 19.93
N ALA A 51 -16.66 6.29 19.33
CA ALA A 51 -15.41 6.82 19.83
C ALA A 51 -15.09 8.13 19.10
N TRP A 52 -14.23 8.96 19.70
CA TRP A 52 -13.59 10.06 18.99
C TRP A 52 -12.49 9.51 18.09
N LYS A 53 -12.53 9.81 16.78
CA LYS A 53 -11.51 9.43 15.81
C LYS A 53 -10.40 10.49 15.76
N GLY A 54 -9.15 10.10 15.97
CA GLY A 54 -8.00 11.00 16.08
C GLY A 54 -7.26 11.22 14.76
N TYR A 55 -6.75 12.44 14.57
CA TYR A 55 -6.01 12.86 13.37
C TYR A 55 -4.72 13.54 13.80
N PHE A 56 -3.60 13.04 13.26
CA PHE A 56 -2.32 13.70 13.37
C PHE A 56 -2.28 14.94 12.47
N PRO A 57 -1.52 15.98 12.84
CA PRO A 57 -1.39 17.16 12.00
C PRO A 57 -0.74 16.82 10.66
N VAL A 58 -1.25 17.41 9.58
CA VAL A 58 -0.70 17.24 8.24
C VAL A 58 0.75 17.76 8.21
N GLY A 59 1.62 17.08 7.47
CA GLY A 59 3.03 17.47 7.30
C GLY A 59 3.96 17.14 8.47
N GLN A 60 3.44 16.57 9.57
CA GLN A 60 4.27 16.12 10.68
C GLN A 60 4.95 14.77 10.40
N ILE A 61 6.19 14.58 10.84
CA ILE A 61 6.94 13.32 10.68
C ILE A 61 6.16 12.12 11.25
N LEU A 62 5.48 12.29 12.39
CA LEU A 62 4.66 11.24 12.98
C LEU A 62 3.42 10.91 12.14
N SER A 63 2.81 11.89 11.46
CA SER A 63 1.73 11.64 10.48
C SER A 63 2.27 10.84 9.29
N ALA A 64 3.46 11.19 8.78
CA ALA A 64 4.09 10.45 7.69
C ALA A 64 4.45 9.01 8.10
N VAL A 65 4.94 8.79 9.32
CA VAL A 65 5.25 7.45 9.85
C VAL A 65 3.96 6.66 10.10
N ALA A 66 2.97 7.25 10.78
CA ALA A 66 1.68 6.64 11.08
C ALA A 66 0.93 6.24 9.80
N ASN A 67 0.90 7.10 8.77
CA ASN A 67 0.30 6.77 7.48
C ASN A 67 1.05 5.66 6.73
N ARG A 68 2.38 5.57 6.89
CA ARG A 68 3.22 4.51 6.28
C ARG A 68 3.07 3.15 6.97
N ILE A 69 2.73 3.14 8.26
CA ILE A 69 2.43 1.90 9.01
C ILE A 69 0.92 1.68 9.18
N HIS A 70 0.11 2.51 8.51
CA HIS A 70 -1.35 2.49 8.56
C HIS A 70 -1.93 2.52 9.99
N ALA A 71 -1.31 3.26 10.90
CA ALA A 71 -1.75 3.37 12.29
C ALA A 71 -2.57 4.64 12.53
N GLY A 72 -3.79 4.48 13.04
CA GLY A 72 -4.64 5.54 13.57
C GLY A 72 -4.84 5.40 15.08
N PHE A 73 -5.48 6.39 15.71
CA PHE A 73 -5.89 6.27 17.11
C PHE A 73 -7.31 6.81 17.33
N ARG A 74 -7.96 6.28 18.36
CA ARG A 74 -9.27 6.71 18.82
C ARG A 74 -9.33 6.73 20.34
N LYS A 75 -10.29 7.48 20.86
CA LYS A 75 -10.55 7.56 22.30
C LYS A 75 -12.05 7.38 22.54
N ARG A 76 -12.40 6.39 23.37
CA ARG A 76 -13.76 6.21 23.84
C ARG A 76 -13.85 6.69 25.28
N PHE A 77 -14.80 7.56 25.59
CA PHE A 77 -15.05 8.05 26.94
C PHE A 77 -16.43 7.63 27.43
N PHE A 78 -16.50 7.24 28.70
CA PHE A 78 -17.72 6.75 29.36
C PHE A 78 -17.68 7.03 30.86
N ARG A 79 -18.84 7.07 31.50
CA ARG A 79 -18.94 7.20 32.96
C ARG A 79 -19.06 5.82 33.59
N GLU A 80 -18.25 5.57 34.60
CA GLU A 80 -18.34 4.37 35.44
C GLU A 80 -18.31 4.83 36.91
N ASN A 81 -19.37 4.52 37.66
CA ASN A 81 -19.54 4.96 39.06
C ASN A 81 -19.37 6.48 39.25
N GLY A 82 -19.87 7.28 38.30
CA GLY A 82 -19.77 8.74 38.31
C GLY A 82 -18.42 9.30 37.82
N ILE A 83 -17.38 8.48 37.73
CA ILE A 83 -16.03 8.87 37.28
C ILE A 83 -15.97 8.82 35.76
N LEU A 84 -15.42 9.86 35.14
CA LEU A 84 -15.15 9.87 33.71
C LEU A 84 -13.89 9.04 33.41
N LYS A 85 -14.10 7.93 32.70
CA LYS A 85 -13.05 7.04 32.23
C LYS A 85 -12.98 7.07 30.72
N GLY A 86 -11.86 6.61 30.20
CA GLY A 86 -11.71 6.38 28.78
C GLY A 86 -10.76 5.26 28.45
N VAL A 87 -10.80 4.89 27.18
CA VAL A 87 -9.88 3.93 26.55
C VAL A 87 -9.34 4.60 25.31
N THR A 88 -8.02 4.77 25.26
CA THR A 88 -7.31 5.14 24.03
C THR A 88 -6.88 3.85 23.36
N SER A 89 -7.20 3.70 22.09
CA SER A 89 -6.76 2.55 21.30
C SER A 89 -6.31 2.98 19.92
N ASP A 90 -5.53 2.14 19.25
CA ASP A 90 -5.49 2.15 17.80
C ASP A 90 -6.76 1.50 17.21
N SER A 91 -6.86 1.48 15.88
CA SER A 91 -8.00 0.88 15.17
C SER A 91 -8.10 -0.62 15.41
N ASP A 92 -6.97 -1.31 15.59
CA ASP A 92 -6.87 -2.77 15.77
C ASP A 92 -6.86 -3.25 17.22
N PHE A 93 -6.94 -2.32 18.16
CA PHE A 93 -6.83 -2.57 19.60
C PHE A 93 -5.54 -3.25 20.06
N PHE A 94 -4.46 -3.22 19.25
CA PHE A 94 -3.14 -3.63 19.70
C PHE A 94 -2.65 -2.71 20.81
N ILE A 95 -2.86 -1.39 20.62
CA ILE A 95 -2.77 -0.43 21.71
C ILE A 95 -4.14 -0.36 22.37
N ARG A 96 -4.19 -0.66 23.66
CA ARG A 96 -5.33 -0.36 24.52
C ARG A 96 -4.81 0.21 25.83
N ALA A 97 -5.12 1.48 26.07
CA ALA A 97 -4.64 2.24 27.21
C ALA A 97 -5.82 2.85 27.97
N ASP A 98 -6.08 2.31 29.15
CA ASP A 98 -7.09 2.82 30.07
C ASP A 98 -6.64 4.19 30.60
N ASN A 99 -7.58 5.11 30.74
CA ASN A 99 -7.32 6.48 31.17
C ASN A 99 -8.46 7.06 31.99
N THR A 100 -8.15 8.10 32.76
CA THR A 100 -9.11 8.96 33.45
C THR A 100 -9.01 10.37 32.93
N VAL A 101 -10.11 11.14 33.05
CA VAL A 101 -10.14 12.54 32.65
C VAL A 101 -10.68 13.39 33.79
N GLU A 102 -9.99 14.49 34.09
CA GLU A 102 -10.39 15.47 35.10
C GLU A 102 -10.26 16.91 34.57
N GLU A 103 -11.04 17.85 35.13
CA GLU A 103 -10.91 19.26 34.80
C GLU A 103 -9.72 19.87 35.56
N VAL A 104 -8.88 20.62 34.86
CA VAL A 104 -7.74 21.34 35.44
C VAL A 104 -7.70 22.78 34.97
N VAL A 105 -7.24 23.67 35.84
CA VAL A 105 -7.03 25.09 35.52
C VAL A 105 -5.54 25.37 35.50
N VAL A 106 -5.03 25.83 34.36
CA VAL A 106 -3.68 26.40 34.27
C VAL A 106 -3.78 27.83 34.78
N ALA A 107 -3.25 28.12 35.97
CA ALA A 107 -3.41 29.40 36.64
C ALA A 107 -2.47 30.50 36.08
N THR A 108 -1.24 30.14 35.75
CA THR A 108 -0.20 31.06 35.26
C THR A 108 0.36 30.59 33.93
N ARG A 109 0.68 31.55 33.06
CA ARG A 109 1.32 31.26 31.79
C ARG A 109 2.71 30.69 32.07
N ASN A 110 3.03 29.56 31.46
CA ASN A 110 4.40 29.11 31.32
C ASN A 110 4.77 29.03 29.84
N ASP A 111 6.00 28.65 29.53
CA ASP A 111 6.49 28.60 28.14
C ASP A 111 5.71 27.63 27.24
N LYS A 112 4.90 26.72 27.82
CA LYS A 112 4.20 25.62 27.14
C LYS A 112 2.68 25.77 27.12
N LEU A 113 2.09 26.42 28.13
CA LEU A 113 0.64 26.48 28.35
C LEU A 113 0.19 27.90 28.70
N ARG A 114 -0.88 28.34 28.03
CA ARG A 114 -1.60 29.55 28.40
C ARG A 114 -2.54 29.28 29.59
N PRO A 115 -2.84 30.30 30.42
CA PRO A 115 -3.85 30.17 31.45
C PRO A 115 -5.22 29.78 30.88
N GLY A 116 -5.97 28.99 31.64
CA GLY A 116 -7.33 28.59 31.29
C GLY A 116 -7.68 27.16 31.69
N SER A 117 -8.96 26.82 31.53
CA SER A 117 -9.50 25.49 31.80
C SER A 117 -9.14 24.50 30.68
N ASN A 118 -8.72 23.31 31.08
CA ASN A 118 -8.40 22.20 30.19
C ASN A 118 -8.93 20.91 30.82
N LEU A 119 -9.06 19.86 30.02
CA LEU A 119 -9.36 18.51 30.49
C LEU A 119 -8.07 17.71 30.46
N LEU A 120 -7.61 17.22 31.61
CA LEU A 120 -6.40 16.43 31.75
C LEU A 120 -6.73 14.95 31.67
N LEU A 121 -6.22 14.29 30.62
CA LEU A 121 -6.30 12.85 30.44
C LEU A 121 -5.02 12.20 30.96
N LYS A 122 -5.15 11.28 31.91
CA LYS A 122 -4.03 10.50 32.48
C LYS A 122 -4.20 9.02 32.15
N TYR A 123 -3.15 8.42 31.60
CA TYR A 123 -3.11 6.97 31.37
C TYR A 123 -2.83 6.23 32.68
N THR A 124 -3.63 5.20 32.97
CA THR A 124 -3.52 4.42 34.22
C THR A 124 -2.61 3.19 34.06
N ASP A 125 -2.41 2.73 32.83
CA ASP A 125 -1.55 1.59 32.54
C ASP A 125 -0.06 1.92 32.72
N LEU A 126 0.67 0.99 33.35
CA LEU A 126 2.10 1.16 33.65
C LEU A 126 2.95 1.49 32.40
N ARG A 127 2.56 0.96 31.24
CA ARG A 127 3.23 1.18 29.95
C ARG A 127 3.08 2.61 29.41
N TYR A 128 1.97 3.29 29.74
CA TYR A 128 1.59 4.57 29.15
C TYR A 128 1.54 5.73 30.16
N ARG A 129 1.74 5.46 31.46
CA ARG A 129 1.70 6.46 32.56
C ARG A 129 2.67 7.64 32.41
N ALA A 130 3.68 7.52 31.55
CA ALA A 130 4.62 8.58 31.26
C ALA A 130 4.06 9.61 30.26
N PHE A 131 2.85 9.41 29.75
CA PHE A 131 2.16 10.33 28.87
C PHE A 131 0.93 10.92 29.56
N TYR A 132 0.53 12.10 29.13
CA TYR A 132 -0.79 12.67 29.43
C TYR A 132 -1.21 13.59 28.30
N ASP A 133 -2.52 13.78 28.15
CA ASP A 133 -3.06 14.70 27.14
C ASP A 133 -3.80 15.86 27.82
N LEU A 134 -3.66 17.06 27.27
CA LEU A 134 -4.53 18.18 27.59
C LEU A 134 -5.52 18.37 26.46
N LEU A 135 -6.80 18.28 26.78
CA LEU A 135 -7.88 18.33 25.81
C LEU A 135 -8.70 19.61 26.00
N LYS A 136 -9.18 20.15 24.88
CA LYS A 136 -10.25 21.13 24.83
C LYS A 136 -11.35 20.62 23.92
N VAL A 137 -12.56 20.54 24.46
CA VAL A 137 -13.74 20.26 23.64
C VAL A 137 -14.17 21.55 22.98
N ILE A 138 -14.15 21.61 21.65
CA ILE A 138 -14.52 22.82 20.90
C ILE A 138 -16.03 22.85 20.69
N ASN A 139 -16.58 21.70 20.29
CA ASN A 139 -18.01 21.46 20.17
C ASN A 139 -18.31 19.95 20.31
N LYS A 140 -19.57 19.54 20.18
CA LYS A 140 -19.99 18.13 20.34
C LYS A 140 -19.33 17.14 19.37
N ASN A 141 -18.77 17.63 18.26
CA ASN A 141 -18.20 16.82 17.18
C ASN A 141 -16.70 17.11 16.97
N LEU A 142 -16.09 18.02 17.72
CA LEU A 142 -14.68 18.40 17.59
C LEU A 142 -14.01 18.62 18.96
N LEU A 143 -12.89 17.93 19.17
CA LEU A 143 -11.96 18.18 20.27
C LEU A 143 -10.54 18.40 19.73
N ILE A 144 -9.75 19.22 20.41
CA ILE A 144 -8.33 19.39 20.13
C ILE A 144 -7.54 18.96 21.36
N GLY A 145 -6.50 18.16 21.17
CA GLY A 145 -5.65 17.67 22.24
C GLY A 145 -4.18 17.99 22.01
N LYS A 146 -3.44 18.15 23.10
CA LYS A 146 -1.98 18.25 23.11
C LYS A 146 -1.41 17.06 23.89
N VAL A 147 -0.48 16.32 23.29
CA VAL A 147 0.19 15.18 23.94
C VAL A 147 1.45 15.67 24.64
N PHE A 148 1.64 15.23 25.88
CA PHE A 148 2.83 15.48 26.67
C PHE A 148 3.48 14.18 27.13
N MET A 149 4.81 14.20 27.24
CA MET A 149 5.59 13.15 27.89
C MET A 149 6.22 13.69 29.18
N GLY A 150 5.96 13.05 30.30
CA GLY A 150 6.42 13.40 31.64
C GLY A 150 5.52 12.81 32.71
N LEU A 151 6.08 12.51 33.90
CA LEU A 151 5.33 11.91 35.00
C LEU A 151 4.42 12.90 35.75
N SER A 152 4.71 14.21 35.65
CA SER A 152 4.00 15.25 36.38
C SER A 152 3.48 16.32 35.42
N PHE A 153 2.16 16.52 35.41
CA PHE A 153 1.56 17.74 34.89
C PHE A 153 1.86 18.89 35.88
N PRO A 154 2.22 20.10 35.42
CA PRO A 154 2.25 20.56 34.02
C PRO A 154 3.63 20.50 33.33
N ASP A 155 4.60 19.79 33.90
CA ASP A 155 6.03 19.92 33.54
C ASP A 155 6.47 19.10 32.31
N GLY A 156 5.58 18.26 31.77
CA GLY A 156 5.87 17.41 30.62
C GLY A 156 6.33 18.15 29.36
N ILE A 157 6.99 17.42 28.46
CA ILE A 157 7.43 17.93 27.15
C ILE A 157 6.28 17.74 26.16
N GLU A 158 5.81 18.84 25.54
CA GLU A 158 4.81 18.77 24.47
C GLU A 158 5.41 18.02 23.27
N LEU A 159 4.73 16.98 22.81
CA LEU A 159 5.15 16.21 21.65
C LEU A 159 4.47 16.74 20.38
N PHE A 160 3.14 16.90 20.41
CA PHE A 160 2.34 17.35 19.28
C PHE A 160 0.90 17.70 19.67
N THR A 161 0.20 18.33 18.72
CA THR A 161 -1.22 18.68 18.85
C THR A 161 -2.01 17.90 17.82
N PHE A 162 -3.16 17.35 18.22
CA PHE A 162 -4.02 16.52 17.39
C PHE A 162 -5.46 17.02 17.43
N ALA A 163 -6.22 16.67 16.41
CA ALA A 163 -7.68 16.84 16.41
C ALA A 163 -8.36 15.50 16.61
N MET A 164 -9.54 15.51 17.19
CA MET A 164 -10.43 14.37 17.11
C MET A 164 -11.85 14.79 16.76
N VAL A 165 -12.49 13.97 15.92
CA VAL A 165 -13.83 14.25 15.42
C VAL A 165 -14.74 13.03 15.53
N ARG A 166 -16.04 13.30 15.53
CA ARG A 166 -17.12 12.30 15.40
C ARG A 166 -17.88 12.42 14.09
N GLU A 167 -17.53 13.43 13.30
CA GLU A 167 -18.14 13.75 12.03
C GLU A 167 -17.03 13.87 10.98
N TYR A 168 -17.11 13.05 9.94
CA TYR A 168 -16.12 12.97 8.87
C TYR A 168 -16.76 12.49 7.57
N SER A 169 -16.10 12.74 6.44
CA SER A 169 -16.62 12.30 5.15
C SER A 169 -16.39 10.81 4.92
N PHE A 170 -17.05 10.24 3.90
CA PHE A 170 -16.83 8.87 3.46
C PHE A 170 -15.37 8.63 3.04
N ASP A 171 -14.63 9.67 2.61
CA ASP A 171 -13.20 9.54 2.29
C ASP A 171 -12.35 9.19 3.52
N GLU A 172 -12.86 9.46 4.72
CA GLU A 172 -12.20 9.19 5.99
C GLU A 172 -12.95 8.11 6.78
N MET A 173 -13.69 7.21 6.12
CA MET A 173 -14.45 6.17 6.80
C MET A 173 -13.54 5.13 7.48
N THR A 174 -14.03 4.49 8.54
CA THR A 174 -13.38 3.30 9.11
C THR A 174 -13.82 2.03 8.35
N VAL A 175 -13.13 0.92 8.58
CA VAL A 175 -13.51 -0.38 8.01
C VAL A 175 -14.90 -0.80 8.51
N GLU A 176 -15.21 -0.56 9.79
CA GLU A 176 -16.56 -0.81 10.31
C GLU A 176 -17.62 0.07 9.64
N ASP A 177 -17.30 1.31 9.29
CA ASP A 177 -18.23 2.16 8.54
C ASP A 177 -18.44 1.65 7.12
N HIS A 178 -17.36 1.21 6.44
CA HIS A 178 -17.43 0.60 5.12
C HIS A 178 -18.31 -0.65 5.13
N ARG A 179 -18.06 -1.60 6.06
CA ARG A 179 -18.84 -2.84 6.17
C ARG A 179 -20.33 -2.55 6.33
N GLU A 180 -20.69 -1.64 7.24
CA GLU A 180 -22.09 -1.29 7.50
C GLU A 180 -22.76 -0.62 6.29
N LEU A 181 -22.06 0.30 5.61
CA LEU A 181 -22.57 0.90 4.37
C LEU A 181 -22.69 -0.14 3.23
N TYR A 182 -21.72 -1.05 3.10
CA TYR A 182 -21.71 -2.10 2.09
C TYR A 182 -22.87 -3.08 2.25
N GLU A 183 -23.20 -3.41 3.51
CA GLU A 183 -24.27 -4.34 3.85
C GLU A 183 -25.66 -3.70 3.81
N LEU A 184 -25.80 -2.48 4.34
CA LEU A 184 -27.12 -1.86 4.57
C LEU A 184 -27.56 -0.90 3.45
N VAL A 185 -26.63 -0.37 2.67
CA VAL A 185 -26.91 0.74 1.73
C VAL A 185 -26.49 0.41 0.30
N ALA A 186 -25.33 -0.19 0.11
CA ALA A 186 -24.77 -0.39 -1.22
C ALA A 186 -25.52 -1.47 -2.02
N VAL A 187 -25.72 -1.22 -3.31
CA VAL A 187 -26.45 -2.09 -4.24
C VAL A 187 -25.58 -2.52 -5.42
N VAL A 188 -25.92 -3.60 -6.10
CA VAL A 188 -25.17 -4.02 -7.30
C VAL A 188 -25.26 -2.94 -8.38
N PRO A 189 -24.12 -2.43 -8.90
CA PRO A 189 -24.14 -1.36 -9.89
C PRO A 189 -24.79 -1.80 -11.20
N ASP A 190 -25.37 -0.82 -11.90
CA ASP A 190 -25.70 -0.98 -13.31
C ASP A 190 -24.43 -0.79 -14.16
N LEU A 191 -24.14 -1.74 -15.04
CA LEU A 191 -22.98 -1.70 -15.93
C LEU A 191 -23.01 -0.45 -16.82
N ALA A 192 -24.20 -0.01 -17.23
CA ALA A 192 -24.36 1.21 -18.04
C ALA A 192 -23.87 2.47 -17.32
N LEU A 193 -23.87 2.46 -15.99
CA LEU A 193 -23.44 3.58 -15.16
C LEU A 193 -21.95 3.54 -14.82
N LEU A 194 -21.20 2.49 -15.21
CA LEU A 194 -19.76 2.41 -14.91
C LEU A 194 -18.91 3.33 -15.77
N GLY A 195 -19.38 3.63 -16.99
CA GLY A 195 -18.59 4.31 -18.01
C GLY A 195 -17.95 5.60 -17.49
N GLY A 196 -16.66 5.77 -17.74
CA GLY A 196 -15.87 6.89 -17.24
C GLY A 196 -14.73 6.46 -16.31
N ASN A 197 -14.20 7.42 -15.55
CA ASN A 197 -12.99 7.23 -14.76
C ASN A 197 -13.27 7.29 -13.28
N TRP A 198 -12.48 6.53 -12.53
CA TRP A 198 -12.69 6.31 -11.12
C TRP A 198 -11.34 6.31 -10.41
N THR A 199 -11.29 6.96 -9.25
CA THR A 199 -10.16 6.85 -8.34
C THR A 199 -10.51 5.82 -7.27
N MET A 200 -9.65 4.81 -7.14
CA MET A 200 -9.70 3.81 -6.07
C MET A 200 -8.88 4.30 -4.88
N SER A 201 -9.48 4.31 -3.71
CA SER A 201 -8.81 4.69 -2.46
C SER A 201 -9.01 3.63 -1.40
N ALA A 202 -7.93 3.24 -0.72
CA ALA A 202 -7.99 2.23 0.32
C ALA A 202 -8.64 2.79 1.59
N VAL A 203 -9.48 1.97 2.22
CA VAL A 203 -9.98 2.16 3.59
C VAL A 203 -9.01 1.44 4.52
N ALA A 204 -8.14 2.24 5.14
CA ALA A 204 -7.08 1.76 6.02
C ALA A 204 -7.28 2.27 7.45
N ASN A 205 -6.51 1.72 8.38
CA ASN A 205 -6.49 2.18 9.76
C ASN A 205 -5.81 3.54 9.93
N SER A 206 -4.94 3.94 8.99
CA SER A 206 -4.52 5.33 8.87
C SER A 206 -5.73 6.21 8.62
N THR A 207 -5.86 7.28 9.38
CA THR A 207 -7.09 8.07 9.38
C THR A 207 -7.28 8.93 8.14
N HIS A 208 -6.32 8.94 7.20
CA HIS A 208 -6.36 9.66 5.94
C HIS A 208 -6.53 8.74 4.72
N ARG A 209 -7.38 9.18 3.78
CA ARG A 209 -7.53 8.63 2.43
C ARG A 209 -6.18 8.40 1.74
N GLN A 210 -6.01 7.21 1.16
CA GLN A 210 -4.86 6.88 0.29
C GLN A 210 -5.36 6.37 -1.06
N ASP A 211 -5.06 7.11 -2.12
CA ASP A 211 -5.39 6.70 -3.49
C ASP A 211 -4.42 5.59 -3.95
N VAL A 212 -4.97 4.45 -4.32
CA VAL A 212 -4.21 3.24 -4.68
C VAL A 212 -4.34 2.87 -6.15
N ALA A 213 -5.40 3.32 -6.85
CA ALA A 213 -5.50 3.09 -8.30
C ALA A 213 -6.34 4.15 -9.02
N GLN A 214 -6.16 4.25 -10.33
CA GLN A 214 -7.10 4.91 -11.25
C GLN A 214 -7.70 3.83 -12.16
N LEU A 215 -9.01 3.79 -12.28
CA LEU A 215 -9.73 2.87 -13.15
C LEU A 215 -10.45 3.65 -14.26
N ALA A 216 -10.52 3.08 -15.45
CA ALA A 216 -11.31 3.64 -16.55
C ALA A 216 -12.14 2.53 -17.20
N PHE A 217 -13.45 2.75 -17.28
CA PHE A 217 -14.41 1.82 -17.87
C PHE A 217 -14.96 2.39 -19.16
N ASP A 218 -14.92 1.59 -20.22
CA ASP A 218 -15.53 1.88 -21.51
C ASP A 218 -16.71 0.92 -21.74
N VAL A 219 -17.93 1.45 -21.69
CA VAL A 219 -19.15 0.68 -21.89
C VAL A 219 -19.46 0.63 -23.39
N LYS A 220 -19.39 -0.57 -23.96
CA LYS A 220 -19.62 -0.80 -25.38
C LYS A 220 -21.11 -0.80 -25.73
N PRO A 221 -21.48 -0.54 -26.99
CA PRO A 221 -22.87 -0.57 -27.43
C PRO A 221 -23.57 -1.93 -27.23
N ASP A 222 -22.81 -3.02 -27.18
CA ASP A 222 -23.31 -4.39 -26.94
C ASP A 222 -23.51 -4.71 -25.44
N GLY A 223 -23.23 -3.75 -24.55
CA GLY A 223 -23.35 -3.89 -23.10
C GLY A 223 -22.11 -4.46 -22.41
N ARG A 224 -21.06 -4.86 -23.14
CA ARG A 224 -19.78 -5.26 -22.54
C ARG A 224 -19.06 -4.05 -21.97
N VAL A 225 -18.28 -4.27 -20.92
CA VAL A 225 -17.49 -3.22 -20.28
C VAL A 225 -16.01 -3.60 -20.35
N GLU A 226 -15.22 -2.76 -21.01
CA GLU A 226 -13.76 -2.88 -21.01
C GLU A 226 -13.19 -1.99 -19.91
N GLY A 227 -12.53 -2.58 -18.91
CA GLY A 227 -11.89 -1.85 -17.85
C GLY A 227 -10.38 -1.70 -18.06
N ARG A 228 -9.81 -0.63 -17.49
CA ARG A 228 -8.36 -0.37 -17.44
C ARG A 228 -7.99 0.12 -16.05
N TYR A 229 -6.83 -0.27 -15.53
CA TYR A 229 -6.31 0.24 -14.27
C TYR A 229 -4.94 0.88 -14.45
N LEU A 230 -4.62 1.76 -13.50
CA LEU A 230 -3.29 2.24 -13.15
C LEU A 230 -3.17 2.14 -11.63
N PHE A 231 -2.57 1.06 -11.15
CA PHE A 231 -2.34 0.78 -9.74
C PHE A 231 -1.04 1.42 -9.26
N VAL A 232 -1.12 2.17 -8.15
CA VAL A 232 -0.04 2.90 -7.46
C VAL A 232 0.81 3.74 -8.42
N HIS A 233 0.18 4.25 -9.49
CA HIS A 233 0.84 5.02 -10.56
C HIS A 233 1.92 4.26 -11.36
N THR A 234 2.04 2.94 -11.17
CA THR A 234 3.18 2.14 -11.64
C THR A 234 2.76 0.95 -12.50
N LEU A 235 1.71 0.23 -12.11
CA LEU A 235 1.24 -0.95 -12.85
C LEU A 235 -0.04 -0.59 -13.61
N SER A 236 -0.03 -0.73 -14.93
CA SER A 236 -1.22 -0.50 -15.76
C SER A 236 -1.59 -1.74 -16.55
N GLY A 237 -2.89 -1.99 -16.69
CA GLY A 237 -3.39 -3.11 -17.49
C GLY A 237 -4.87 -2.96 -17.82
N GLN A 238 -5.42 -4.01 -18.43
CA GLN A 238 -6.85 -4.13 -18.69
C GLN A 238 -7.47 -5.08 -17.65
N MET A 239 -8.77 -4.91 -17.40
CA MET A 239 -9.56 -5.80 -16.56
C MET A 239 -10.86 -6.12 -17.29
N GLU A 240 -11.37 -7.33 -17.10
CA GLU A 240 -12.74 -7.66 -17.42
C GLU A 240 -13.66 -7.27 -16.26
N VAL A 241 -14.91 -6.95 -16.59
CA VAL A 241 -15.92 -6.58 -15.61
C VAL A 241 -17.04 -7.60 -15.68
N GLU A 242 -17.21 -8.34 -14.60
CA GLU A 242 -18.25 -9.34 -14.47
C GLU A 242 -19.30 -8.87 -13.45
N LYS A 243 -20.57 -9.11 -13.77
CA LYS A 243 -21.68 -8.82 -12.85
C LYS A 243 -22.27 -10.13 -12.36
N THR A 244 -22.26 -10.33 -11.05
CA THR A 244 -22.97 -11.43 -10.38
C THR A 244 -24.34 -10.95 -9.88
N ALA A 245 -25.09 -11.84 -9.24
CA ALA A 245 -26.34 -11.47 -8.58
C ALA A 245 -26.12 -10.51 -7.38
N ASP A 246 -24.97 -10.60 -6.71
CA ASP A 246 -24.73 -9.97 -5.42
C ASP A 246 -23.74 -8.80 -5.47
N HIS A 247 -22.93 -8.70 -6.52
CA HIS A 247 -21.89 -7.68 -6.68
C HIS A 247 -21.32 -7.63 -8.10
N LEU A 248 -20.49 -6.63 -8.35
CA LEU A 248 -19.63 -6.55 -9.52
C LEU A 248 -18.22 -7.03 -9.17
N GLN A 249 -17.56 -7.73 -10.08
CA GLN A 249 -16.19 -8.20 -9.97
C GLN A 249 -15.31 -7.56 -11.04
N LEU A 250 -14.10 -7.18 -10.64
CA LEU A 250 -13.02 -6.86 -11.56
C LEU A 250 -12.19 -8.13 -11.70
N VAL A 251 -12.01 -8.59 -12.93
CA VAL A 251 -11.20 -9.75 -13.23
C VAL A 251 -9.93 -9.24 -13.90
N ASP A 252 -8.83 -9.22 -13.15
CA ASP A 252 -7.53 -8.74 -13.58
C ASP A 252 -6.38 -9.71 -13.23
N PHE A 253 -5.14 -9.22 -13.27
CA PHE A 253 -3.91 -9.96 -12.97
C PHE A 253 -3.81 -10.46 -11.54
N THR A 254 -4.64 -9.96 -10.63
CA THR A 254 -4.61 -10.31 -9.22
C THR A 254 -5.60 -11.43 -8.92
N PRO A 255 -5.34 -12.29 -7.92
CA PRO A 255 -6.33 -13.23 -7.40
C PRO A 255 -7.41 -12.51 -6.57
N LEU A 256 -7.53 -11.19 -6.70
CA LEU A 256 -8.50 -10.38 -5.99
C LEU A 256 -9.86 -10.53 -6.68
N HIS A 257 -10.68 -11.44 -6.18
CA HIS A 257 -12.10 -11.45 -6.52
C HIS A 257 -12.78 -10.31 -5.77
N ASP A 258 -12.69 -9.12 -6.33
CA ASP A 258 -13.35 -7.92 -5.82
C ASP A 258 -14.86 -8.13 -5.73
N GLU A 259 -15.46 -7.62 -4.67
CA GLU A 259 -16.89 -7.47 -4.51
C GLU A 259 -17.22 -5.97 -4.46
N ILE A 260 -17.78 -5.44 -5.55
CA ILE A 260 -18.09 -4.02 -5.70
C ILE A 260 -19.60 -3.79 -5.72
N ARG A 261 -20.04 -2.82 -4.91
CA ARG A 261 -21.40 -2.32 -4.84
C ARG A 261 -21.43 -0.79 -4.90
N ALA A 262 -22.44 -0.21 -5.54
CA ALA A 262 -22.62 1.23 -5.65
C ALA A 262 -23.43 1.79 -4.48
N ILE A 263 -23.01 2.94 -3.95
CA ILE A 263 -23.85 3.82 -3.14
C ILE A 263 -24.68 4.72 -4.06
N ASP A 264 -24.05 5.26 -5.10
CA ASP A 264 -24.70 6.00 -6.18
C ASP A 264 -23.86 5.98 -7.47
N ALA A 265 -24.27 6.77 -8.47
CA ALA A 265 -23.61 6.85 -9.76
C ALA A 265 -22.17 7.40 -9.72
N ASN A 266 -21.72 7.97 -8.61
CA ASN A 266 -20.42 8.61 -8.45
C ASN A 266 -19.57 8.02 -7.33
N TYR A 267 -20.12 7.08 -6.55
CA TYR A 267 -19.45 6.49 -5.40
C TYR A 267 -19.79 5.00 -5.23
N MET A 268 -18.76 4.16 -5.18
CA MET A 268 -18.89 2.73 -4.93
C MET A 268 -18.01 2.28 -3.77
N LEU A 269 -18.38 1.16 -3.18
CA LEU A 269 -17.65 0.46 -2.15
C LEU A 269 -17.18 -0.86 -2.75
N GLY A 270 -15.90 -1.16 -2.58
CA GLY A 270 -15.34 -2.45 -2.94
C GLY A 270 -14.66 -3.09 -1.76
N LYS A 271 -14.65 -4.42 -1.76
CA LYS A 271 -13.87 -5.22 -0.84
C LYS A 271 -13.34 -6.46 -1.54
N TRP A 272 -12.23 -6.99 -1.04
CA TRP A 272 -11.76 -8.32 -1.39
C TRP A 272 -11.50 -9.09 -0.11
N ILE A 273 -11.94 -10.35 -0.05
CA ILE A 273 -11.68 -11.24 1.08
C ILE A 273 -10.85 -12.44 0.61
N SER A 274 -9.75 -12.72 1.29
CA SER A 274 -8.89 -13.86 0.99
C SER A 274 -9.57 -15.19 1.32
N ASP A 275 -9.34 -16.23 0.52
CA ASP A 275 -9.75 -17.61 0.86
C ASP A 275 -8.89 -18.22 1.97
N GLN A 276 -7.69 -17.69 2.18
CA GLN A 276 -6.76 -18.18 3.19
C GLN A 276 -7.27 -17.85 4.60
N ARG A 277 -7.42 -18.89 5.43
CA ARG A 277 -7.69 -18.72 6.86
C ARG A 277 -6.38 -18.61 7.64
N VAL A 278 -6.35 -17.68 8.58
CA VAL A 278 -5.26 -17.49 9.53
C VAL A 278 -5.77 -17.69 10.97
N PRO A 279 -4.90 -18.14 11.89
CA PRO A 279 -5.23 -18.17 13.31
C PRO A 279 -5.69 -16.78 13.79
N PHE A 280 -6.75 -16.75 14.61
CA PHE A 280 -7.30 -15.49 15.13
C PHE A 280 -6.24 -14.67 15.87
N GLY A 281 -6.09 -13.41 15.47
CA GLY A 281 -5.31 -12.39 16.14
C GLY A 281 -5.56 -11.03 15.49
N PRO A 282 -5.18 -9.92 16.15
CA PRO A 282 -5.40 -8.56 15.66
C PRO A 282 -4.44 -8.20 14.51
N PHE A 283 -4.20 -9.12 13.59
CA PHE A 283 -3.27 -8.98 12.47
C PHE A 283 -3.94 -8.22 11.34
N SER A 284 -4.39 -7.00 11.62
CA SER A 284 -4.51 -6.03 10.54
C SER A 284 -3.08 -5.57 10.20
N LEU A 285 -2.76 -5.52 8.92
CA LEU A 285 -1.55 -4.85 8.44
C LEU A 285 -1.83 -3.39 8.13
N GLY A 286 -2.85 -2.84 8.80
CA GLY A 286 -3.47 -1.52 8.67
C GLY A 286 -4.08 -1.21 7.30
N LEU A 287 -3.55 -1.75 6.20
CA LEU A 287 -4.17 -1.77 4.88
C LEU A 287 -5.06 -3.01 4.69
N LEU A 288 -4.61 -4.16 5.19
CA LEU A 288 -5.37 -5.40 5.23
C LEU A 288 -5.97 -5.58 6.62
N GLN A 289 -7.21 -6.05 6.67
CA GLN A 289 -8.05 -6.12 7.86
C GLN A 289 -8.37 -7.57 8.20
N ALA A 290 -8.47 -7.90 9.48
CA ALA A 290 -8.90 -9.24 9.88
C ALA A 290 -10.44 -9.36 9.76
N GLU A 291 -10.90 -10.34 9.00
CA GLU A 291 -12.31 -10.74 8.88
C GLU A 291 -12.59 -12.00 9.70
N PRO A 292 -13.64 -12.04 10.53
CA PRO A 292 -14.07 -13.28 11.19
C PRO A 292 -14.45 -14.37 10.17
N ALA A 293 -13.88 -15.57 10.32
CA ALA A 293 -14.13 -16.71 9.43
C ALA A 293 -14.62 -17.97 10.17
N GLY A 294 -15.13 -17.79 11.39
CA GLY A 294 -15.56 -18.86 12.31
C GLY A 294 -14.85 -18.79 13.66
N PRO A 295 -15.16 -19.71 14.60
CA PRO A 295 -14.54 -19.71 15.93
C PRO A 295 -13.02 -19.81 15.85
N GLY A 296 -12.31 -18.80 16.36
CA GLY A 296 -10.85 -18.78 16.41
C GLY A 296 -10.14 -18.68 15.06
N GLN A 297 -10.85 -18.30 13.98
CA GLN A 297 -10.27 -18.15 12.64
C GLN A 297 -10.61 -16.79 12.04
N SER A 298 -9.65 -16.22 11.31
CA SER A 298 -9.83 -15.01 10.53
C SER A 298 -9.38 -15.19 9.08
N ARG A 299 -9.80 -14.29 8.19
CA ARG A 299 -9.29 -14.10 6.82
C ARG A 299 -8.76 -12.67 6.70
N TYR A 300 -8.03 -12.38 5.64
CA TYR A 300 -7.68 -10.99 5.31
C TYR A 300 -8.73 -10.36 4.41
N GLY A 301 -9.08 -9.12 4.71
CA GLY A 301 -9.94 -8.27 3.91
C GLY A 301 -9.18 -7.03 3.45
N PHE A 302 -9.30 -6.67 2.18
CA PHE A 302 -8.92 -5.38 1.65
C PHE A 302 -10.18 -4.57 1.36
N TYR A 303 -10.22 -3.33 1.81
CA TYR A 303 -11.39 -2.47 1.71
C TYR A 303 -11.03 -1.20 0.97
N TYR A 304 -11.91 -0.76 0.07
CA TYR A 304 -11.67 0.44 -0.72
C TYR A 304 -12.96 1.11 -1.18
N THR A 305 -12.81 2.33 -1.69
CA THR A 305 -13.88 3.12 -2.29
C THR A 305 -13.49 3.46 -3.73
N LEU A 306 -14.49 3.59 -4.61
CA LEU A 306 -14.31 4.10 -5.96
C LEU A 306 -15.09 5.40 -6.11
N ARG A 307 -14.40 6.48 -6.49
CA ARG A 307 -15.03 7.78 -6.73
C ARG A 307 -14.87 8.19 -8.17
N ARG A 308 -15.97 8.59 -8.82
CA ARG A 308 -15.93 9.10 -10.20
C ARG A 308 -15.07 10.37 -10.29
N THR A 309 -14.25 10.44 -11.33
CA THR A 309 -13.37 11.58 -11.64
C THR A 309 -13.39 11.93 -13.12
N GLU A 310 -13.31 13.22 -13.43
CA GLU A 310 -13.19 13.72 -14.80
C GLU A 310 -11.74 13.63 -15.32
N ALA A 311 -10.77 13.49 -14.42
CA ALA A 311 -9.35 13.50 -14.77
C ALA A 311 -8.88 12.11 -15.22
N VAL A 312 -8.62 11.96 -16.52
CA VAL A 312 -7.70 10.93 -17.03
C VAL A 312 -6.38 11.61 -17.32
N ARG A 313 -5.30 11.17 -16.67
CA ARG A 313 -3.98 11.32 -17.31
C ARG A 313 -3.91 10.31 -18.46
N ARG A 314 -4.48 10.67 -19.63
CA ARG A 314 -4.33 9.89 -20.86
C ARG A 314 -2.87 9.99 -21.30
N ALA A 315 -2.07 8.96 -21.08
CA ALA A 315 -0.78 8.86 -21.76
C ALA A 315 -1.02 8.31 -23.18
N THR A 316 -1.09 9.18 -24.18
CA THR A 316 -1.00 8.80 -25.60
C THR A 316 0.46 8.57 -25.98
N ALA A 317 0.76 7.81 -27.05
CA ALA A 317 2.13 7.56 -27.52
C ALA A 317 2.97 8.84 -27.73
N VAL A 318 2.34 9.91 -28.25
CA VAL A 318 2.96 11.25 -28.43
C VAL A 318 3.33 11.92 -27.09
N PHE A 319 2.63 11.57 -26.01
CA PHE A 319 2.90 12.04 -24.65
C PHE A 319 4.02 11.23 -23.97
N LEU A 320 4.13 9.93 -24.28
CA LEU A 320 5.22 9.08 -23.77
C LEU A 320 6.59 9.59 -24.22
N ASP A 321 6.75 9.96 -25.50
CA ASP A 321 8.03 10.49 -25.98
C ASP A 321 8.42 11.79 -25.28
N ARG A 322 7.46 12.67 -24.94
CA ARG A 322 7.74 13.88 -24.17
C ARG A 322 8.17 13.58 -22.74
N ILE A 323 7.59 12.55 -22.11
CA ILE A 323 8.00 12.09 -20.78
C ILE A 323 9.40 11.47 -20.84
N LEU A 324 9.65 10.60 -21.81
CA LEU A 324 10.92 9.88 -21.96
C LEU A 324 12.09 10.79 -22.33
N ASN A 325 11.84 11.83 -23.13
CA ASN A 325 12.87 12.79 -23.53
C ASN A 325 13.18 13.87 -22.46
N ARG A 326 12.39 13.96 -21.39
CA ARG A 326 12.66 14.90 -20.30
C ARG A 326 13.92 14.48 -19.55
N ARG A 327 14.92 15.36 -19.48
CA ARG A 327 16.11 15.15 -18.63
C ARG A 327 15.80 15.49 -17.18
N LEU A 328 16.15 14.59 -16.28
CA LEU A 328 15.91 14.72 -14.85
C LEU A 328 17.22 14.68 -14.04
N GLY A 329 18.27 14.04 -14.54
CA GLY A 329 19.58 13.97 -13.86
C GLY A 329 19.52 13.29 -12.49
N VAL A 330 18.67 12.26 -12.36
CA VAL A 330 18.43 11.52 -11.11
C VAL A 330 18.65 10.03 -11.32
N GLY A 331 18.92 9.32 -10.22
CA GLY A 331 18.94 7.86 -10.18
C GLY A 331 17.64 7.29 -9.62
N LEU A 332 17.53 5.97 -9.65
CA LEU A 332 16.38 5.22 -9.13
C LEU A 332 16.85 3.91 -8.51
N THR A 333 16.32 3.56 -7.34
CA THR A 333 16.52 2.25 -6.73
C THR A 333 15.18 1.60 -6.40
N PHE A 334 15.10 0.28 -6.47
CA PHE A 334 13.94 -0.50 -6.02
C PHE A 334 14.39 -1.90 -5.61
N ASN A 335 13.58 -2.59 -4.83
CA ASN A 335 13.89 -3.93 -4.33
C ASN A 335 13.06 -4.97 -5.07
N GLU A 336 13.62 -6.15 -5.33
CA GLU A 336 12.91 -7.32 -5.89
C GLU A 336 13.25 -8.58 -5.07
N GLN A 337 12.26 -9.45 -4.93
CA GLN A 337 12.42 -10.77 -4.37
C GLN A 337 11.84 -11.82 -5.33
N MET A 338 12.63 -12.86 -5.57
CA MET A 338 12.23 -14.04 -6.36
C MET A 338 12.34 -15.29 -5.50
N ASP A 339 11.34 -16.17 -5.60
CA ASP A 339 11.28 -17.44 -4.88
C ASP A 339 11.06 -18.58 -5.89
N GLY A 340 11.71 -19.72 -5.66
CA GLY A 340 11.64 -20.81 -6.62
C GLY A 340 12.22 -22.11 -6.13
N ARG A 341 12.46 -23.00 -7.10
CA ARG A 341 13.02 -24.33 -6.90
C ARG A 341 14.27 -24.50 -7.74
N TYR A 342 15.36 -24.92 -7.10
CA TYR A 342 16.63 -25.28 -7.71
C TYR A 342 16.75 -26.79 -7.85
N TYR A 343 17.13 -27.24 -9.04
CA TYR A 343 17.25 -28.63 -9.45
C TYR A 343 18.73 -28.90 -9.76
N ALA A 344 19.45 -29.36 -8.74
CA ALA A 344 20.88 -29.63 -8.84
C ALA A 344 21.15 -30.79 -9.82
N GLY A 345 22.14 -30.60 -10.70
CA GLY A 345 22.56 -31.58 -11.70
C GLY A 345 21.66 -31.70 -12.93
N ASP A 346 20.51 -31.03 -12.96
CA ASP A 346 19.71 -30.93 -14.17
C ASP A 346 20.37 -29.94 -15.15
N THR A 347 20.52 -30.37 -16.40
CA THR A 347 21.25 -29.64 -17.44
C THR A 347 20.40 -29.23 -18.62
N ASP A 348 19.11 -29.56 -18.62
CA ASP A 348 18.19 -29.14 -19.67
C ASP A 348 17.68 -27.73 -19.38
N ARG A 349 18.01 -26.81 -20.29
CA ARG A 349 17.81 -25.37 -20.15
C ARG A 349 16.52 -24.88 -20.79
N ARG A 350 15.77 -25.78 -21.44
CA ARG A 350 14.60 -25.42 -22.26
C ARG A 350 13.46 -24.93 -21.35
N PRO A 351 12.81 -23.79 -21.67
CA PRO A 351 11.71 -23.27 -20.87
C PRO A 351 10.60 -24.31 -20.64
N GLU A 352 10.26 -25.10 -21.65
CA GLU A 352 9.20 -26.13 -21.55
C GLU A 352 9.58 -27.24 -20.58
N HIS A 353 10.88 -27.60 -20.53
CA HIS A 353 11.40 -28.55 -19.53
C HIS A 353 11.28 -27.96 -18.13
N LEU A 354 11.78 -26.75 -17.91
CA LEU A 354 11.74 -26.09 -16.60
C LEU A 354 10.31 -25.93 -16.08
N GLN A 355 9.35 -25.58 -16.94
CA GLN A 355 7.92 -25.49 -16.58
C GLN A 355 7.29 -26.86 -16.24
N SER A 356 7.84 -27.96 -16.78
CA SER A 356 7.34 -29.30 -16.51
C SER A 356 7.85 -29.92 -15.21
N LEU A 357 8.88 -29.31 -14.59
CA LEU A 357 9.49 -29.79 -13.36
C LEU A 357 8.51 -29.68 -12.20
N LYS A 358 8.46 -30.74 -11.38
CA LYS A 358 7.59 -30.77 -10.20
C LYS A 358 8.24 -30.02 -9.04
N LEU A 359 7.43 -29.32 -8.26
CA LEU A 359 7.90 -28.48 -7.15
C LEU A 359 8.56 -29.30 -6.03
N GLU A 360 8.09 -30.53 -5.79
CA GLU A 360 8.59 -31.43 -4.75
C GLU A 360 10.01 -31.96 -5.02
N ASP A 361 10.42 -32.04 -6.28
CA ASP A 361 11.73 -32.57 -6.67
C ASP A 361 12.85 -31.54 -6.48
N GLY A 362 12.49 -30.25 -6.50
CA GLY A 362 13.43 -29.14 -6.36
C GLY A 362 13.61 -28.64 -4.92
N LYS A 363 14.80 -28.10 -4.63
CA LYS A 363 15.10 -27.49 -3.33
C LYS A 363 14.79 -26.00 -3.37
N ALA A 364 14.26 -25.44 -2.27
CA ALA A 364 13.91 -24.02 -2.25
C ALA A 364 15.14 -23.13 -2.55
N CYS A 365 14.94 -22.13 -3.39
CA CYS A 365 15.95 -21.16 -3.79
C CYS A 365 15.29 -19.79 -3.87
N GLN A 366 15.93 -18.76 -3.34
CA GLN A 366 15.40 -17.39 -3.38
C GLN A 366 16.53 -16.37 -3.52
N PHE A 367 16.23 -15.20 -4.08
CA PHE A 367 17.11 -14.04 -3.97
C PHE A 367 16.34 -12.80 -3.55
N ASN A 368 17.02 -11.91 -2.85
CA ASN A 368 16.53 -10.60 -2.44
C ASN A 368 17.56 -9.55 -2.89
N VAL A 369 17.16 -8.69 -3.81
CA VAL A 369 18.08 -7.76 -4.47
C VAL A 369 17.55 -6.32 -4.45
N THR A 370 18.47 -5.37 -4.36
CA THR A 370 18.24 -3.95 -4.65
C THR A 370 18.80 -3.66 -6.04
N MET A 371 17.95 -3.19 -6.93
CA MET A 371 18.33 -2.63 -8.22
C MET A 371 18.77 -1.19 -8.05
N THR A 372 19.87 -0.81 -8.70
CA THR A 372 20.36 0.56 -8.73
C THR A 372 20.54 1.03 -10.16
N ILE A 373 19.75 2.04 -10.53
CA ILE A 373 19.91 2.83 -11.74
C ILE A 373 20.61 4.13 -11.35
N ALA A 374 21.88 4.27 -11.71
CA ALA A 374 22.66 5.45 -11.36
C ALA A 374 22.16 6.73 -12.06
N ASP A 375 21.73 6.60 -13.31
CA ASP A 375 21.20 7.69 -14.14
C ASP A 375 20.00 7.17 -14.94
N LEU A 376 18.81 7.66 -14.59
CA LEU A 376 17.56 7.26 -15.24
C LEU A 376 17.45 7.75 -16.69
N ASP A 377 18.07 8.88 -17.03
CA ASP A 377 18.06 9.39 -18.40
C ASP A 377 18.90 8.49 -19.30
N MET A 378 20.09 8.10 -18.84
CA MET A 378 20.95 7.14 -19.54
C MET A 378 20.32 5.75 -19.60
N PHE A 379 19.69 5.30 -18.52
CA PHE A 379 18.99 4.02 -18.48
C PHE A 379 17.92 3.93 -19.56
N VAL A 380 17.07 4.96 -19.71
CA VAL A 380 16.01 5.01 -20.72
C VAL A 380 16.56 5.10 -22.15
N ALA A 381 17.69 5.79 -22.34
CA ALA A 381 18.30 5.99 -23.66
C ALA A 381 19.14 4.79 -24.13
N SER A 382 19.70 4.01 -23.19
CA SER A 382 20.55 2.86 -23.50
C SER A 382 19.72 1.68 -24.01
N PRO A 383 20.11 1.00 -25.10
CA PRO A 383 19.43 -0.22 -25.55
C PRO A 383 19.57 -1.39 -24.55
N GLU A 384 20.54 -1.31 -23.63
CA GLU A 384 20.77 -2.35 -22.62
C GLU A 384 19.91 -2.17 -21.36
N HIS A 385 19.39 -0.96 -21.10
CA HIS A 385 18.60 -0.65 -19.90
C HIS A 385 19.16 -1.30 -18.62
N ARG A 386 20.46 -1.12 -18.39
CA ARG A 386 21.21 -1.84 -17.35
C ARG A 386 21.07 -1.18 -15.98
N ALA A 387 20.78 -1.98 -14.96
CA ALA A 387 20.83 -1.63 -13.55
C ALA A 387 21.84 -2.54 -12.81
N GLU A 388 22.50 -2.02 -11.79
CA GLU A 388 23.39 -2.83 -10.95
C GLU A 388 22.58 -3.53 -9.85
N LEU A 389 23.00 -4.73 -9.46
CA LEU A 389 22.35 -5.54 -8.42
C LEU A 389 23.26 -5.68 -7.20
N ALA A 390 22.66 -5.54 -6.02
CA ALA A 390 23.27 -5.91 -4.75
C ALA A 390 22.23 -6.62 -3.88
N GLY A 391 22.65 -7.55 -3.02
CA GLY A 391 21.73 -8.25 -2.14
C GLY A 391 22.21 -9.64 -1.75
N THR A 392 21.27 -10.56 -1.54
CA THR A 392 21.56 -11.94 -1.15
C THR A 392 20.86 -12.97 -2.02
N ILE A 393 21.48 -14.15 -2.12
CA ILE A 393 20.88 -15.36 -2.66
C ILE A 393 20.91 -16.46 -1.60
N GLN A 394 19.86 -17.25 -1.51
CA GLN A 394 19.71 -18.33 -0.55
C GLN A 394 19.26 -19.62 -1.22
N PHE A 395 19.94 -20.71 -0.88
CA PHE A 395 19.59 -22.07 -1.25
C PHE A 395 19.27 -22.89 0.00
N ALA A 396 18.18 -23.64 -0.03
CA ALA A 396 17.91 -24.66 0.99
C ALA A 396 19.01 -25.74 0.97
N GLU A 397 19.53 -26.06 -0.21
CA GLU A 397 20.71 -26.90 -0.38
C GLU A 397 21.51 -26.47 -1.62
N PHE A 398 22.84 -26.34 -1.50
CA PHE A 398 23.75 -26.05 -2.60
C PHE A 398 25.07 -26.78 -2.41
N ARG A 399 25.49 -27.57 -3.40
CA ARG A 399 26.71 -28.42 -3.37
C ARG A 399 26.87 -29.24 -2.08
N GLY A 400 25.75 -29.77 -1.57
CA GLY A 400 25.68 -30.62 -0.38
C GLY A 400 25.60 -29.87 0.96
N ASP A 401 25.75 -28.54 0.98
CA ASP A 401 25.51 -27.73 2.17
C ASP A 401 24.05 -27.32 2.27
N ARG A 402 23.51 -27.29 3.49
CA ARG A 402 22.12 -26.88 3.76
C ARG A 402 22.04 -25.44 4.25
N ASN A 403 20.94 -24.76 3.92
CA ASN A 403 20.62 -23.39 4.34
C ASN A 403 21.74 -22.39 4.01
N VAL A 404 22.19 -22.41 2.77
CA VAL A 404 23.29 -21.57 2.27
C VAL A 404 22.75 -20.18 1.93
N LEU A 405 23.21 -19.16 2.65
CA LEU A 405 22.93 -17.74 2.37
C LEU A 405 24.22 -17.04 1.95
N LEU A 406 24.21 -16.44 0.77
CA LEU A 406 25.40 -15.82 0.16
C LEU A 406 25.10 -14.38 -0.23
N GLN A 407 26.11 -13.52 -0.08
CA GLN A 407 26.07 -12.16 -0.61
C GLN A 407 26.36 -12.19 -2.11
N LEU A 408 25.74 -11.25 -2.82
CA LEU A 408 26.03 -11.03 -4.23
C LEU A 408 27.41 -10.39 -4.39
N GLU A 409 28.18 -10.89 -5.34
CA GLU A 409 29.49 -10.36 -5.71
C GLU A 409 29.34 -9.15 -6.64
N PRO A 410 30.32 -8.22 -6.64
CA PRO A 410 30.37 -7.13 -7.60
C PRO A 410 30.33 -7.61 -9.06
N GLY A 411 29.72 -6.80 -9.92
CA GLY A 411 29.48 -7.14 -11.32
C GLY A 411 28.19 -7.94 -11.53
N SER A 412 27.33 -8.06 -10.52
CA SER A 412 25.94 -8.52 -10.68
C SER A 412 25.08 -7.40 -11.28
N PHE A 413 24.31 -7.69 -12.31
CA PHE A 413 23.50 -6.70 -13.02
C PHE A 413 22.18 -7.26 -13.56
N PHE A 414 21.31 -6.35 -13.93
CA PHE A 414 20.01 -6.60 -14.53
C PHE A 414 19.86 -5.78 -15.81
N ASN A 415 19.42 -6.41 -16.89
CA ASN A 415 19.02 -5.74 -18.12
C ASN A 415 17.50 -5.77 -18.25
N TYR A 416 16.90 -4.60 -18.41
CA TYR A 416 15.45 -4.47 -18.48
C TYR A 416 14.96 -4.38 -19.92
N LEU A 417 14.19 -5.38 -20.38
CA LEU A 417 13.47 -5.30 -21.67
C LEU A 417 14.39 -5.07 -22.88
N VAL A 418 15.51 -5.78 -22.91
CA VAL A 418 16.47 -5.73 -24.01
C VAL A 418 15.94 -6.49 -25.21
N LEU A 419 16.22 -6.00 -26.42
CA LEU A 419 15.86 -6.69 -27.67
C LEU A 419 16.86 -7.81 -27.94
N ASN A 420 16.37 -9.03 -28.04
CA ASN A 420 17.16 -10.14 -28.55
C ASN A 420 17.23 -10.01 -30.08
N PRO A 421 18.41 -9.78 -30.68
CA PRO A 421 18.53 -9.58 -32.12
C PRO A 421 18.26 -10.85 -32.92
N ALA A 422 18.28 -12.03 -32.31
CA ALA A 422 18.06 -13.31 -32.98
C ALA A 422 16.58 -13.66 -33.09
N THR A 423 15.79 -13.36 -32.05
CA THR A 423 14.35 -13.65 -32.01
C THR A 423 13.49 -12.43 -32.33
N GLU A 424 14.08 -11.22 -32.30
CA GLU A 424 13.39 -9.93 -32.32
C GLU A 424 12.42 -9.73 -31.14
N GLU A 425 12.45 -10.64 -30.18
CA GLU A 425 11.65 -10.57 -28.96
C GLU A 425 12.44 -9.89 -27.87
N ARG A 426 11.70 -9.49 -26.84
CA ARG A 426 12.29 -8.79 -25.72
C ARG A 426 12.52 -9.69 -24.53
N GLU A 427 13.50 -9.34 -23.73
CA GLU A 427 13.94 -10.16 -22.61
C GLU A 427 14.30 -9.31 -21.39
N MET A 428 14.08 -9.85 -20.20
CA MET A 428 14.74 -9.36 -18.99
C MET A 428 15.83 -10.34 -18.56
N ARG A 429 17.04 -9.84 -18.38
CA ARG A 429 18.21 -10.69 -18.10
C ARG A 429 18.80 -10.35 -16.74
N TYR A 430 18.96 -11.37 -15.91
CA TYR A 430 19.61 -11.29 -14.61
C TYR A 430 20.97 -11.97 -14.73
N HIS A 431 22.00 -11.29 -14.24
CA HIS A 431 23.34 -11.86 -14.07
C HIS A 431 23.75 -11.67 -12.62
N ILE A 432 23.70 -12.74 -11.83
CA ILE A 432 23.92 -12.69 -10.39
C ILE A 432 25.16 -13.51 -10.06
N ARG A 433 26.21 -12.84 -9.59
CA ARG A 433 27.47 -13.49 -9.19
C ARG A 433 27.45 -13.75 -7.69
N PHE A 434 27.90 -14.93 -7.27
CA PHE A 434 28.04 -15.26 -5.85
C PHE A 434 29.17 -16.26 -5.62
N MET A 435 29.81 -16.22 -4.46
CA MET A 435 30.91 -17.12 -4.12
C MET A 435 30.47 -18.18 -3.11
N HIS A 436 30.82 -19.44 -3.38
CA HIS A 436 30.62 -20.54 -2.43
C HIS A 436 31.87 -21.43 -2.37
N ARG A 437 32.39 -21.66 -1.16
CA ARG A 437 33.60 -22.46 -0.90
C ARG A 437 34.81 -22.06 -1.78
N GLY A 438 34.97 -20.76 -2.03
CA GLY A 438 36.08 -20.21 -2.81
C GLY A 438 35.93 -20.32 -4.33
N ALA A 439 34.84 -20.91 -4.83
CA ALA A 439 34.48 -20.91 -6.26
C ALA A 439 33.40 -19.85 -6.52
N VAL A 440 33.49 -19.19 -7.69
CA VAL A 440 32.51 -18.19 -8.13
C VAL A 440 31.50 -18.86 -9.04
N PHE A 441 30.23 -18.55 -8.80
CA PHE A 441 29.10 -19.03 -9.58
C PHE A 441 28.32 -17.84 -10.12
N VAL A 442 27.69 -18.10 -11.26
CA VAL A 442 26.77 -17.18 -11.92
C VAL A 442 25.40 -17.83 -11.94
N LEU A 443 24.41 -17.12 -11.43
CA LEU A 443 23.00 -17.36 -11.70
C LEU A 443 22.61 -16.44 -12.85
N ASP A 444 22.45 -17.02 -14.03
CA ASP A 444 21.91 -16.35 -15.21
C ASP A 444 20.42 -16.64 -15.31
N GLY A 445 19.61 -15.60 -15.16
CA GLY A 445 18.16 -15.66 -15.20
C GLY A 445 17.60 -14.96 -16.43
N LEU A 446 16.60 -15.56 -17.06
CA LEU A 446 15.96 -15.02 -18.24
C LEU A 446 14.44 -15.02 -18.05
N LYS A 447 13.83 -13.86 -18.29
CA LYS A 447 12.40 -13.72 -18.53
C LYS A 447 12.19 -13.48 -20.02
N TYR A 448 11.40 -14.34 -20.64
CA TYR A 448 11.04 -14.22 -22.05
C TYR A 448 9.80 -13.33 -22.14
N MET A 449 9.82 -12.31 -23.00
CA MET A 449 8.68 -11.42 -23.20
C MET A 449 8.10 -11.69 -24.59
N GLN A 450 7.43 -12.83 -24.73
CA GLN A 450 7.08 -13.42 -26.03
C GLN A 450 5.61 -13.25 -26.36
N ARG A 451 5.28 -13.32 -27.65
CA ARG A 451 3.91 -13.19 -28.14
C ARG A 451 3.44 -14.54 -28.67
N ASP A 452 3.27 -15.52 -27.80
CA ASP A 452 2.84 -16.86 -28.18
C ASP A 452 1.31 -16.97 -28.27
N ARG A 453 0.55 -16.14 -27.54
CA ARG A 453 -0.92 -16.13 -27.49
C ARG A 453 -1.48 -14.72 -27.66
N LYS A 454 -1.74 -14.34 -28.92
CA LYS A 454 -2.32 -13.03 -29.30
C LYS A 454 -3.45 -12.58 -28.34
N ASN A 455 -3.23 -11.45 -27.66
CA ASN A 455 -4.17 -10.75 -26.77
C ASN A 455 -4.46 -11.43 -25.42
N ASP A 456 -3.65 -12.40 -24.98
CA ASP A 456 -3.80 -13.00 -23.66
C ASP A 456 -3.02 -12.21 -22.59
N ILE A 457 -3.72 -11.46 -21.75
CA ILE A 457 -3.12 -10.69 -20.65
C ILE A 457 -2.43 -11.62 -19.64
N ARG A 458 -2.85 -12.89 -19.53
CA ARG A 458 -2.23 -13.88 -18.63
C ARG A 458 -0.82 -14.27 -19.08
N GLU A 459 -0.56 -14.26 -20.39
CA GLU A 459 0.76 -14.51 -20.96
C GLU A 459 1.75 -13.41 -20.56
N ILE A 460 1.37 -12.13 -20.75
CA ILE A 460 2.19 -10.97 -20.34
C ILE A 460 2.59 -11.11 -18.86
N LEU A 461 1.66 -11.51 -18.01
CA LEU A 461 1.91 -11.63 -16.58
C LEU A 461 2.84 -12.79 -16.24
N ASP A 462 2.65 -13.95 -16.86
CA ASP A 462 3.55 -15.09 -16.65
C ASP A 462 4.98 -14.74 -17.10
N ASP A 463 5.12 -14.03 -18.22
CA ASP A 463 6.40 -13.53 -18.74
C ASP A 463 7.11 -12.58 -17.76
N TYR A 464 6.38 -11.59 -17.20
CA TYR A 464 6.97 -10.63 -16.27
C TYR A 464 7.36 -11.26 -14.91
N THR A 465 6.78 -12.39 -14.55
CA THR A 465 6.87 -12.95 -13.19
C THR A 465 7.66 -14.25 -13.12
N THR A 466 7.80 -14.97 -14.23
CA THR A 466 8.53 -16.23 -14.30
C THR A 466 9.95 -16.01 -14.79
N LEU A 467 10.92 -16.56 -14.05
CA LEU A 467 12.34 -16.48 -14.33
C LEU A 467 12.92 -17.88 -14.50
N PHE A 468 13.49 -18.11 -15.69
CA PHE A 468 14.19 -19.33 -16.04
C PHE A 468 15.66 -19.16 -15.74
N VAL A 469 16.21 -20.03 -14.91
CA VAL A 469 17.52 -19.82 -14.30
C VAL A 469 18.47 -20.96 -14.61
N GLN A 470 19.71 -20.60 -14.91
CA GLN A 470 20.86 -21.50 -14.99
C GLN A 470 21.89 -21.10 -13.94
N VAL A 471 22.44 -22.09 -13.23
CA VAL A 471 23.54 -21.86 -12.27
C VAL A 471 24.81 -22.47 -12.82
N ILE A 472 25.80 -21.64 -13.11
CA ILE A 472 27.03 -22.01 -13.80
C ILE A 472 28.22 -21.73 -12.90
N GLU A 473 29.20 -22.63 -12.83
CA GLU A 473 30.49 -22.34 -12.22
C GLU A 473 31.33 -21.49 -13.18
N GLU A 474 31.72 -20.28 -12.77
CA GLU A 474 32.29 -19.26 -13.67
C GLU A 474 33.62 -19.70 -14.28
N ALA A 475 34.46 -20.39 -13.50
CA ALA A 475 35.80 -20.80 -13.92
C ALA A 475 35.79 -21.94 -14.96
N SER A 476 34.86 -22.90 -14.82
CA SER A 476 34.77 -24.08 -15.67
C SER A 476 33.74 -23.92 -16.80
N GLY A 477 32.78 -23.00 -16.64
CA GLY A 477 31.60 -22.91 -17.50
C GLY A 477 30.62 -24.09 -17.31
N GLU A 478 30.84 -24.92 -16.29
CA GLU A 478 30.02 -26.10 -16.04
C GLU A 478 28.66 -25.70 -15.46
N LEU A 479 27.57 -26.16 -16.10
CA LEU A 479 26.21 -25.99 -15.60
C LEU A 479 26.00 -26.92 -14.39
N GLN A 480 25.74 -26.31 -13.23
CA GLN A 480 25.55 -27.01 -11.95
C GLN A 480 24.09 -27.40 -11.70
N GLY A 481 23.16 -26.72 -12.35
CA GLY A 481 21.73 -26.97 -12.21
C GLY A 481 20.90 -25.86 -12.84
N VAL A 482 19.58 -26.06 -12.85
CA VAL A 482 18.60 -25.07 -13.30
C VAL A 482 17.64 -24.70 -12.17
N ALA A 483 17.01 -23.55 -12.26
CA ALA A 483 15.92 -23.18 -11.36
C ALA A 483 14.75 -22.55 -12.12
N LEU A 484 13.56 -22.79 -11.60
CA LEU A 484 12.36 -22.04 -11.97
C LEU A 484 12.00 -21.18 -10.78
N MET A 485 12.01 -19.86 -10.98
CA MET A 485 11.71 -18.88 -9.94
C MET A 485 10.53 -18.02 -10.38
N LYS A 486 9.69 -17.65 -9.43
CA LYS A 486 8.60 -16.72 -9.63
C LYS A 486 8.72 -15.52 -8.71
N PHE A 487 8.20 -14.40 -9.19
CA PHE A 487 8.11 -13.18 -8.41
C PHE A 487 7.08 -13.39 -7.30
N ARG A 488 7.52 -13.22 -6.05
CA ARG A 488 6.74 -13.55 -4.86
C ARG A 488 5.39 -12.82 -4.80
N THR A 489 5.23 -11.70 -5.51
CA THR A 489 4.13 -10.75 -5.35
C THR A 489 2.78 -11.13 -5.99
N PHE A 490 2.66 -12.28 -6.66
CA PHE A 490 1.42 -12.63 -7.36
C PHE A 490 0.71 -13.93 -6.94
N GLU A 491 1.30 -14.79 -6.10
CA GLU A 491 0.76 -16.14 -5.87
C GLU A 491 0.32 -16.46 -4.41
N SER A 492 0.36 -15.50 -3.46
CA SER A 492 -0.05 -15.72 -2.06
C SER A 492 -0.55 -14.47 -1.32
N VAL A 493 -1.06 -14.58 -0.09
CA VAL A 493 -1.43 -13.37 0.70
C VAL A 493 -0.21 -12.56 1.15
N ALA A 494 0.95 -13.20 1.32
CA ALA A 494 2.22 -12.49 1.51
C ALA A 494 2.58 -11.64 0.28
N ALA A 495 2.02 -11.97 -0.88
CA ALA A 495 2.30 -11.38 -2.17
C ALA A 495 1.72 -9.96 -2.33
N LEU A 496 0.57 -9.65 -1.72
CA LEU A 496 -0.04 -8.31 -1.71
C LEU A 496 0.76 -7.29 -0.88
N VAL A 497 1.23 -7.72 0.29
CA VAL A 497 2.16 -6.94 1.11
C VAL A 497 3.46 -6.72 0.34
N SER A 498 3.97 -7.75 -0.33
CA SER A 498 5.15 -7.66 -1.18
C SER A 498 4.94 -6.78 -2.42
N MET A 499 3.74 -6.70 -3.01
CA MET A 499 3.45 -5.82 -4.15
C MET A 499 3.39 -4.35 -3.76
N ALA A 500 2.73 -4.04 -2.63
CA ALA A 500 2.75 -2.71 -2.05
C ALA A 500 4.17 -2.33 -1.61
N GLN A 501 4.91 -3.23 -0.96
CA GLN A 501 6.32 -3.02 -0.60
C GLN A 501 7.22 -2.84 -1.83
N PHE A 502 6.99 -3.60 -2.90
CA PHE A 502 7.70 -3.43 -4.17
C PHE A 502 7.47 -2.03 -4.73
N GLY A 503 6.22 -1.60 -4.88
CA GLY A 503 5.88 -0.25 -5.32
C GLY A 503 6.42 0.85 -4.40
N LEU A 504 6.41 0.63 -3.09
CA LEU A 504 6.97 1.54 -2.08
C LEU A 504 8.50 1.52 -2.01
N SER A 505 9.16 0.50 -2.55
CA SER A 505 10.63 0.40 -2.55
C SER A 505 11.29 1.38 -3.53
N PHE A 506 10.53 1.86 -4.51
CA PHE A 506 11.02 2.81 -5.50
C PHE A 506 11.44 4.11 -4.83
N THR A 507 12.75 4.35 -4.84
CA THR A 507 13.39 5.51 -4.25
C THR A 507 14.17 6.24 -5.32
N VAL A 508 13.77 7.49 -5.59
CA VAL A 508 14.51 8.37 -6.50
C VAL A 508 15.69 8.97 -5.76
N THR A 509 16.88 8.83 -6.32
CA THR A 509 18.14 9.30 -5.73
C THR A 509 18.64 10.56 -6.46
N GLY A 510 19.50 11.34 -5.80
CA GLY A 510 20.06 12.57 -6.39
C GLY A 510 19.13 13.80 -6.37
N THR A 511 17.95 13.72 -5.72
CA THR A 511 17.08 14.89 -5.52
C THR A 511 16.17 14.73 -4.29
N ASP A 512 15.80 15.84 -3.65
CA ASP A 512 14.73 15.90 -2.65
C ASP A 512 13.44 16.55 -3.17
N ASN A 513 13.44 17.06 -4.39
CA ASN A 513 12.29 17.75 -4.97
C ASN A 513 11.16 16.75 -5.29
N PRO A 514 9.98 16.83 -4.63
CA PRO A 514 8.89 15.88 -4.84
C PRO A 514 8.38 15.83 -6.28
N ALA A 515 8.39 16.96 -7.01
CA ALA A 515 7.95 17.02 -8.40
C ALA A 515 8.94 16.30 -9.33
N VAL A 516 10.24 16.36 -9.04
CA VAL A 516 11.27 15.62 -9.81
C VAL A 516 11.18 14.13 -9.49
N LYS A 517 10.94 13.75 -8.22
CA LYS A 517 10.71 12.35 -7.84
C LYS A 517 9.51 11.75 -8.57
N ALA A 518 8.38 12.45 -8.58
CA ALA A 518 7.19 12.01 -9.32
C ALA A 518 7.43 11.91 -10.84
N ALA A 519 8.18 12.86 -11.42
CA ALA A 519 8.54 12.84 -12.84
C ALA A 519 9.47 11.67 -13.18
N ALA A 520 10.41 11.32 -12.31
CA ALA A 520 11.33 10.19 -12.49
C ALA A 520 10.58 8.85 -12.50
N LEU A 521 9.68 8.64 -11.53
CA LEU A 521 8.83 7.44 -11.50
C LEU A 521 7.95 7.37 -12.75
N THR A 522 7.33 8.49 -13.16
CA THR A 522 6.54 8.56 -14.39
C THR A 522 7.37 8.21 -15.63
N LYS A 523 8.65 8.62 -15.66
CA LYS A 523 9.56 8.34 -16.78
C LYS A 523 9.95 6.87 -16.86
N PHE A 524 10.27 6.24 -15.73
CA PHE A 524 10.51 4.80 -15.67
C PHE A 524 9.28 4.02 -16.15
N ASN A 525 8.09 4.39 -15.66
CA ASN A 525 6.84 3.72 -16.05
C ASN A 525 6.51 3.91 -17.52
N ALA A 526 6.75 5.11 -18.08
CA ALA A 526 6.55 5.36 -19.50
C ALA A 526 7.42 4.45 -20.40
N LEU A 527 8.61 4.05 -19.94
CA LEU A 527 9.48 3.11 -20.67
C LEU A 527 8.82 1.73 -20.73
N THR A 528 8.37 1.22 -19.57
CA THR A 528 7.65 -0.06 -19.45
C THR A 528 6.34 -0.05 -20.24
N THR A 529 5.56 1.02 -20.16
CA THR A 529 4.31 1.15 -20.91
C THR A 529 4.54 1.17 -22.41
N ARG A 530 5.55 1.92 -22.90
CA ARG A 530 5.91 1.93 -24.33
C ARG A 530 6.26 0.53 -24.83
N PHE A 531 6.98 -0.22 -24.01
CA PHE A 531 7.34 -1.59 -24.30
C PHE A 531 6.11 -2.49 -24.44
N VAL A 532 5.23 -2.51 -23.44
CA VAL A 532 4.04 -3.38 -23.44
C VAL A 532 3.18 -3.11 -24.68
N PHE A 533 3.05 -1.85 -25.07
CA PHE A 533 2.34 -1.49 -26.31
C PHE A 533 3.01 -2.00 -27.58
N HIS A 534 4.34 -1.93 -27.67
CA HIS A 534 5.08 -2.35 -28.85
C HIS A 534 5.11 -3.88 -29.00
N GLU A 535 5.42 -4.59 -27.90
CA GLU A 535 5.70 -6.02 -27.93
C GLU A 535 4.43 -6.87 -28.02
N TYR A 536 3.45 -6.55 -27.17
CA TYR A 536 2.26 -7.38 -27.04
C TYR A 536 1.08 -6.88 -27.89
N ASN A 537 1.12 -5.63 -28.38
CA ASN A 537 0.05 -4.95 -29.12
C ASN A 537 -1.36 -5.35 -28.60
N PRO A 538 -1.66 -5.12 -27.31
CA PRO A 538 -2.91 -5.58 -26.68
C PRO A 538 -4.16 -4.85 -27.20
N LEU A 539 -4.00 -3.96 -28.19
CA LEU A 539 -5.05 -3.16 -28.80
C LEU A 539 -5.45 -3.67 -30.20
N GLY A 540 -4.77 -4.67 -30.75
CA GLY A 540 -5.20 -5.40 -31.94
C GLY A 540 -5.27 -4.62 -33.26
N PHE A 541 -4.51 -3.53 -33.42
CA PHE A 541 -4.34 -2.88 -34.73
C PHE A 541 -3.26 -3.57 -35.57
#